data_AF-A0A6A6V6S6-F1
#
_entry.id   AF-A0A6A6V6S6-F1
#
_cell.length_a   1.000
_cell.length_b   1.000
_cell.length_c   1.000
_cell.angle_alpha   90.00
_cell.angle_beta   90.00
_cell.angle_gamma   90.00
#
_symmetry.space_group_name_H-M   'P 1'
#
loop_
_entity.id
_entity.type
_entity.pdbx_description
1 polymer ?
#
loop_
_entity_poly.entity_id
_entity_poly.type
_entity_poly.pdbx_seq_one_letter_code
_entity_poly.pdbx_strand_id
1 'polypeptide(L)'
;MKFIAYLAPFLPLLVSLASAESCSYWSDFDKKTHRGYCTTPNACIDAHGFVVDDRCSGGSNNKCCLTYYCDGAGSLTGYCTNTNTRGRNECSRMRGTFRSNRCPGPTNVKCCEGLFG
;
A
#
# COMPACT_ATOMS: atom_id res chain seq x y z
N MET A 1 24.80 49.93 -32.48
CA MET A 1 23.75 49.39 -31.59
C MET A 1 23.50 47.95 -32.00
N LYS A 2 23.79 46.99 -31.12
CA LYS A 2 23.82 45.54 -31.43
C LYS A 2 22.84 44.87 -30.46
N PHE A 3 21.65 44.49 -30.93
CA PHE A 3 20.69 43.71 -30.15
C PHE A 3 20.95 42.22 -30.41
N ILE A 4 21.40 41.52 -29.38
CA ILE A 4 21.61 40.07 -29.38
C ILE A 4 20.28 39.42 -29.00
N ALA A 5 19.74 38.62 -29.92
CA ALA A 5 18.60 37.76 -29.67
C ALA A 5 19.02 36.61 -28.73
N TYR A 6 18.45 36.57 -27.52
CA TYR A 6 18.58 35.42 -26.62
C TYR A 6 17.52 34.39 -26.98
N LEU A 7 17.92 33.36 -27.75
CA LEU A 7 17.20 32.11 -27.87
C LEU A 7 17.35 31.35 -26.55
N ALA A 8 16.30 31.34 -25.73
CA ALA A 8 16.21 30.46 -24.57
C ALA A 8 15.96 29.01 -25.05
N PRO A 9 16.79 28.03 -24.67
CA PRO A 9 16.52 26.64 -24.97
C PRO A 9 15.38 26.14 -24.09
N PHE A 10 14.21 25.92 -24.69
CA PHE A 10 13.12 25.15 -24.10
C PHE A 10 13.61 23.72 -23.89
N LEU A 11 14.02 23.38 -22.67
CA LEU A 11 14.20 22.00 -22.25
C LEU A 11 12.81 21.33 -22.14
N PRO A 12 12.55 20.20 -22.81
CA PRO A 12 11.38 19.41 -22.52
C PRO A 12 11.57 18.76 -21.13
N LEU A 13 10.75 19.18 -20.17
CA LEU A 13 10.49 18.45 -18.94
C LEU A 13 9.93 17.07 -19.32
N LEU A 14 10.83 16.08 -19.38
CA LEU A 14 10.45 14.67 -19.38
C LEU A 14 9.81 14.38 -18.03
N VAL A 15 8.50 14.57 -17.95
CA VAL A 15 7.68 14.00 -16.87
C VAL A 15 7.75 12.49 -17.08
N SER A 16 8.69 11.85 -16.40
CA SER A 16 8.70 10.39 -16.28
C SER A 16 7.43 9.98 -15.56
N LEU A 17 6.41 9.66 -16.34
CA LEU A 17 5.20 8.98 -15.89
C LEU A 17 5.64 7.57 -15.48
N ALA A 18 6.09 7.41 -14.23
CA ALA A 18 6.35 6.10 -13.68
C ALA A 18 5.03 5.33 -13.72
N SER A 19 4.86 4.44 -14.70
CA SER A 19 3.70 3.55 -14.71
C SER A 19 3.81 2.72 -13.44
N ALA A 20 2.95 2.99 -12.46
CA ALA A 20 2.88 2.16 -11.27
C ALA A 20 2.55 0.74 -11.75
N GLU A 21 3.51 -0.18 -11.64
CA GLU A 21 3.30 -1.59 -11.96
C GLU A 21 2.13 -2.08 -11.11
N SER A 22 1.16 -2.75 -11.74
CA SER A 22 -0.01 -3.29 -11.05
C SER A 22 0.22 -4.76 -10.73
N CYS A 23 -0.38 -5.22 -9.64
CA CYS A 23 -0.26 -6.60 -9.18
C CYS A 23 -1.62 -7.20 -8.86
N SER A 24 -1.69 -8.53 -8.78
CA SER A 24 -2.90 -9.24 -8.39
C SER A 24 -2.63 -10.35 -7.38
N TYR A 25 -3.60 -10.58 -6.50
CA TYR A 25 -3.53 -11.57 -5.44
C TYR A 25 -4.87 -12.30 -5.33
N TRP A 26 -4.84 -13.62 -5.53
CA TRP A 26 -5.99 -14.48 -5.23
C TRP A 26 -6.07 -14.73 -3.73
N SER A 27 -7.22 -14.44 -3.14
CA SER A 27 -7.47 -14.61 -1.72
C SER A 27 -8.41 -15.79 -1.49
N ASP A 28 -7.96 -16.76 -0.70
CA ASP A 28 -8.78 -17.88 -0.26
C ASP A 28 -9.83 -17.50 0.79
N PHE A 29 -9.69 -16.33 1.40
CA PHE A 29 -10.61 -15.81 2.42
C PHE A 29 -11.99 -15.49 1.81
N ASP A 30 -12.01 -14.80 0.67
CA ASP A 30 -13.23 -14.33 0.00
C ASP A 30 -13.40 -14.87 -1.42
N LYS A 31 -12.51 -15.78 -1.85
CA LYS A 31 -12.52 -16.48 -3.15
C LYS A 31 -12.56 -15.50 -4.33
N LYS A 32 -11.74 -14.45 -4.25
CA LYS A 32 -11.65 -13.37 -5.24
C LYS A 32 -10.21 -12.93 -5.48
N THR A 33 -9.99 -12.33 -6.65
CA THR A 33 -8.74 -11.65 -7.00
C THR A 33 -8.80 -10.20 -6.55
N HIS A 34 -7.87 -9.81 -5.69
CA HIS A 34 -7.63 -8.42 -5.31
C HIS A 34 -6.58 -7.80 -6.24
N ARG A 35 -6.83 -6.58 -6.69
CA ARG A 35 -5.87 -5.78 -7.46
C ARG A 35 -5.14 -4.83 -6.55
N GLY A 36 -3.84 -4.75 -6.74
CA GLY A 36 -2.96 -3.85 -6.01
C GLY A 36 -2.02 -3.13 -6.94
N TYR A 37 -1.10 -2.40 -6.33
CA TYR A 37 -0.03 -1.68 -7.01
C TYR A 37 1.31 -1.99 -6.36
N CYS A 38 2.36 -1.98 -7.16
CA CYS A 38 3.71 -2.27 -6.73
C CYS A 38 4.34 -1.02 -6.13
N THR A 39 4.77 -1.14 -4.88
CA THR A 39 5.42 -0.06 -4.14
C THR A 39 6.32 -0.62 -3.05
N THR A 40 6.99 0.26 -2.30
CA THR A 40 7.78 -0.15 -1.14
C THR A 40 6.87 -0.58 0.03
N PRO A 41 7.32 -1.51 0.90
CA PRO A 41 6.54 -1.92 2.06
C PRO A 41 6.11 -0.77 2.97
N ASN A 42 6.98 0.22 3.17
CA ASN A 42 6.67 1.37 4.01
C ASN A 42 5.56 2.22 3.40
N ALA A 43 5.67 2.57 2.12
CA ALA A 43 4.63 3.33 1.42
C ALA A 43 3.28 2.60 1.42
N CYS A 44 3.29 1.26 1.32
CA CYS A 44 2.07 0.47 1.43
C CYS A 44 1.42 0.55 2.82
N ILE A 45 2.22 0.42 3.87
CA ILE A 45 1.72 0.47 5.25
C ILE A 45 1.24 1.89 5.60
N ASP A 46 1.92 2.92 5.11
CA ASP A 46 1.50 4.33 5.26
C ASP A 46 0.15 4.59 4.55
N ALA A 47 -0.14 3.86 3.48
CA ALA A 47 -1.42 3.87 2.78
C ALA A 47 -2.49 2.94 3.43
N HIS A 48 -2.26 2.48 4.66
CA HIS A 48 -3.16 1.55 5.37
C HIS A 48 -3.39 0.22 4.60
N GLY A 49 -2.36 -0.26 3.89
CA GLY A 49 -2.38 -1.52 3.19
C GLY A 49 -1.54 -2.62 3.83
N PHE A 50 -1.52 -3.76 3.16
CA PHE A 50 -0.65 -4.88 3.43
C PHE A 50 0.12 -5.28 2.17
N VAL A 51 1.33 -5.79 2.37
CA VAL A 51 2.18 -6.30 1.32
C VAL A 51 2.00 -7.80 1.09
N VAL A 52 2.09 -8.18 -0.18
CA VAL A 52 2.22 -9.56 -0.63
C VAL A 52 3.52 -9.68 -1.44
N ASP A 53 4.32 -10.69 -1.10
CA ASP A 53 5.60 -10.99 -1.72
C ASP A 53 5.45 -11.61 -3.13
N ASP A 54 6.50 -11.46 -3.94
CA ASP A 54 6.66 -12.11 -5.26
C ASP A 54 5.54 -11.84 -6.28
N ARG A 55 4.95 -10.64 -6.20
CA ARG A 55 3.87 -10.18 -7.10
C ARG A 55 4.25 -8.95 -7.95
N CYS A 56 5.46 -8.46 -7.78
CA CYS A 56 5.99 -7.27 -8.45
C CYS A 56 7.42 -7.53 -8.91
N SER A 57 7.79 -6.95 -10.04
CA SER A 57 9.13 -7.01 -10.60
C SER A 57 10.08 -6.08 -9.85
N GLY A 58 11.41 -6.21 -10.00
CA GLY A 58 12.35 -5.23 -9.43
C GLY A 58 12.86 -5.50 -8.01
N GLY A 59 12.77 -6.75 -7.55
CA GLY A 59 13.51 -7.24 -6.37
C GLY A 59 12.78 -7.10 -5.04
N SER A 60 13.49 -7.39 -3.94
CA SER A 60 12.90 -7.62 -2.62
C SER A 60 12.21 -6.41 -1.98
N ASN A 61 12.45 -5.19 -2.46
CA ASN A 61 11.85 -3.98 -1.93
C ASN A 61 10.61 -3.50 -2.71
N ASN A 62 10.31 -4.09 -3.87
CA ASN A 62 9.08 -3.80 -4.60
C ASN A 62 8.06 -4.89 -4.30
N LYS A 63 7.01 -4.56 -3.55
CA LYS A 63 5.98 -5.50 -3.10
C LYS A 63 4.63 -5.10 -3.64
N CYS A 64 3.74 -6.08 -3.75
CA CYS A 64 2.36 -5.80 -4.11
C CYS A 64 1.63 -5.26 -2.89
N CYS A 65 1.17 -4.01 -2.98
CA CYS A 65 0.37 -3.37 -1.96
C CYS A 65 -1.11 -3.54 -2.25
N LEU A 66 -1.85 -4.01 -1.25
CA LEU A 66 -3.29 -4.17 -1.27
C LEU A 66 -3.88 -3.39 -0.12
N THR A 67 -4.84 -2.52 -0.42
CA THR A 67 -5.62 -1.79 0.58
C THR A 67 -6.95 -2.50 0.78
N TYR A 68 -7.26 -2.90 2.01
CA TYR A 68 -8.51 -3.57 2.32
C TYR A 68 -9.02 -3.10 3.67
N TYR A 69 -10.28 -2.68 3.72
CA TYR A 69 -10.97 -2.35 4.96
C TYR A 69 -11.69 -3.58 5.48
N CYS A 70 -11.55 -3.82 6.77
CA CYS A 70 -12.15 -4.96 7.44
C CYS A 70 -13.21 -4.47 8.43
N ASP A 71 -14.32 -5.20 8.49
CA ASP A 71 -15.34 -4.97 9.51
C ASP A 71 -14.80 -5.46 10.84
N GLY A 72 -14.63 -4.51 11.77
CA GLY A 72 -14.16 -4.78 13.10
C GLY A 72 -15.23 -5.39 14.01
N ALA A 73 -14.86 -5.72 15.25
CA ALA A 73 -15.86 -6.10 16.25
C ALA A 73 -16.70 -4.87 16.68
N GLY A 74 -18.02 -4.95 16.53
CA GLY A 74 -18.96 -3.95 17.07
C GLY A 74 -18.89 -2.57 16.41
N SER A 75 -19.28 -2.47 15.13
CA SER A 75 -19.39 -1.22 14.34
C SER A 75 -18.07 -0.45 14.09
N LEU A 76 -16.93 -0.94 14.58
CA LEU A 76 -15.62 -0.36 14.27
C LEU A 76 -15.18 -0.76 12.86
N THR A 77 -14.73 0.20 12.05
CA THR A 77 -14.02 -0.09 10.80
C THR A 77 -12.52 -0.21 11.10
N GLY A 78 -11.86 -1.16 10.43
CA GLY A 78 -10.41 -1.35 10.51
C GLY A 78 -9.79 -1.43 9.13
N TYR A 79 -8.47 -1.55 9.08
CA TYR A 79 -7.74 -1.80 7.85
C TYR A 79 -6.79 -2.98 7.99
N CYS A 80 -6.57 -3.68 6.89
CA CYS A 80 -5.69 -4.83 6.83
C CYS A 80 -4.24 -4.37 6.69
N THR A 81 -3.38 -4.83 7.60
CA THR A 81 -1.96 -4.54 7.55
C THR A 81 -1.14 -5.74 8.02
N ASN A 82 0.14 -5.78 7.63
CA ASN A 82 1.04 -6.83 8.10
C ASN A 82 1.35 -6.63 9.60
N THR A 83 1.40 -7.73 10.34
CA THR A 83 1.73 -7.78 11.78
C THR A 83 3.23 -7.62 12.09
N ASN A 84 4.01 -7.20 11.10
CA ASN A 84 5.43 -6.88 11.25
C ASN A 84 5.62 -5.63 12.12
N THR A 85 6.88 -5.29 12.45
CA THR A 85 7.18 -4.15 13.34
C THR A 85 6.53 -2.85 12.87
N ARG A 86 6.56 -2.54 11.57
CA ARG A 86 5.99 -1.29 11.03
C ARG A 86 4.47 -1.27 11.15
N GLY A 87 3.78 -2.30 10.66
CA GLY A 87 2.31 -2.37 10.75
C GLY A 87 1.81 -2.48 12.19
N ARG A 88 2.56 -3.13 13.08
CA ARG A 88 2.28 -3.12 14.53
C ARG A 88 2.38 -1.72 15.11
N ASN A 89 3.44 -0.99 14.81
CA ASN A 89 3.63 0.38 15.31
C ASN A 89 2.51 1.30 14.81
N GLU A 90 2.13 1.20 13.54
CA GLU A 90 1.00 1.98 13.00
C GLU A 90 -0.33 1.61 13.67
N CYS A 91 -0.58 0.31 13.87
CA CYS A 91 -1.80 -0.12 14.53
C CYS A 91 -1.86 0.36 16.00
N SER A 92 -0.75 0.24 16.74
CA SER A 92 -0.65 0.73 18.11
C SER A 92 -0.74 2.25 18.22
N ARG A 93 -0.25 3.00 17.22
CA ARG A 93 -0.37 4.47 17.14
C ARG A 93 -1.84 4.92 17.15
N MET A 94 -2.72 4.13 16.52
CA MET A 94 -4.17 4.36 16.51
C MET A 94 -4.91 3.66 17.67
N ARG A 95 -4.17 3.18 18.68
CA ARG A 95 -4.72 2.40 19.80
C ARG A 95 -5.53 1.18 19.32
N GLY A 96 -5.16 0.65 18.17
CA GLY A 96 -5.88 -0.43 17.50
C GLY A 96 -5.52 -1.81 18.04
N THR A 97 -6.40 -2.77 17.80
CA THR A 97 -6.20 -4.18 18.16
C THR A 97 -6.19 -5.04 16.90
N PHE A 98 -5.27 -6.00 16.84
CA PHE A 98 -5.24 -6.96 15.74
C PHE A 98 -6.28 -8.06 15.89
N ARG A 99 -7.10 -8.26 14.85
CA ARG A 99 -7.98 -9.42 14.71
C ARG A 99 -7.59 -10.28 13.51
N SER A 100 -7.52 -11.59 13.77
CA SER A 100 -7.30 -12.60 12.74
C SER A 100 -8.60 -12.90 11.96
N ASN A 101 -8.48 -13.51 10.78
CA ASN A 101 -9.61 -14.01 9.98
C ASN A 101 -10.60 -12.92 9.52
N ARG A 102 -10.09 -11.71 9.25
CA ARG A 102 -10.87 -10.55 8.80
C ARG A 102 -10.31 -9.88 7.54
N CYS A 103 -9.17 -10.37 7.05
CA CYS A 103 -8.44 -9.78 5.96
C CYS A 103 -8.16 -10.82 4.90
N PRO A 104 -8.27 -10.48 3.61
CA PRO A 104 -7.63 -11.25 2.55
C PRO A 104 -6.12 -11.12 2.74
N GLY A 105 -5.38 -12.21 2.55
CA GLY A 105 -3.93 -12.17 2.63
C GLY A 105 -3.29 -13.36 3.33
N PRO A 106 -1.95 -13.39 3.37
CA PRO A 106 -1.20 -14.37 4.13
C PRO A 106 -1.46 -14.26 5.65
N THR A 107 -1.06 -15.29 6.40
CA THR A 107 -1.35 -15.44 7.84
C THR A 107 -0.82 -14.30 8.73
N ASN A 108 0.18 -13.56 8.26
CA ASN A 108 0.74 -12.40 8.94
C ASN A 108 -0.04 -11.10 8.68
N VAL A 109 -1.10 -11.12 7.85
CA VAL A 109 -2.00 -9.98 7.62
C VAL A 109 -3.19 -10.10 8.57
N LYS A 110 -3.47 -9.02 9.29
CA LYS A 110 -4.56 -8.95 10.25
C LYS A 110 -5.29 -7.62 10.14
N CYS A 111 -6.53 -7.62 10.59
CA CYS A 111 -7.32 -6.41 10.70
C CYS A 111 -6.81 -5.61 11.89
N CYS A 112 -6.34 -4.38 11.66
CA CYS A 112 -6.12 -3.42 12.72
C CYS A 112 -7.42 -2.64 12.95
N GLU A 113 -8.11 -2.97 14.03
CA GLU A 113 -9.35 -2.29 14.44
C GLU A 113 -8.97 -1.15 15.38
N GLY A 114 -8.98 0.08 14.85
CA GLY A 114 -8.74 1.29 15.64
C GLY A 114 -10.05 1.91 16.11
N LEU A 115 -9.99 2.64 17.23
CA LEU A 115 -10.99 3.65 17.53
C LEU A 115 -10.70 4.83 16.61
N PHE A 116 -11.40 4.95 15.49
CA PHE A 116 -11.59 6.25 14.83
C PHE A 116 -12.44 7.10 15.78
N GLY A 117 -11.81 7.62 16.82
CA GLY A 117 -12.39 8.54 17.80
C GLY A 117 -12.18 9.98 17.38
#